data_AF-A0A352FK00-F1
#
_entry.id   AF-A0A352FK00-F1
#
_cell.length_a   1.000
_cell.length_b   1.000
_cell.length_c   1.000
_cell.angle_alpha   90.00
_cell.angle_beta   90.00
_cell.angle_gamma   90.00
#
_symmetry.space_group_name_H-M   'P 1'
#
loop_
_entity.id
_entity.type
_entity.pdbx_description
1 polymer ?
#
loop_
_entity_poly.entity_id
_entity_poly.type
_entity_poly.pdbx_seq_one_letter_code
_entity_poly.pdbx_strand_id
1 'polypeptide(L)'
;MIFAKPTRHGAGIIIHGDYSDLTNLYESVCNLAENSVHEVIVGEFTLGLAHEIRKAYEGKPEQHEFKREFLGSETDTYFPFQELWPNFLMQLAILRWVAGFPTHE
;
A
#
# COMPACT_ATOMS: atom_id res chain seq x y z
N MET A 1 1.12 -0.28 12.54
CA MET A 1 -0.25 -0.76 12.19
C MET A 1 -0.85 0.03 11.02
N ILE A 2 -1.44 -0.64 10.02
CA ILE A 2 -2.09 0.04 8.88
C ILE A 2 -3.47 0.60 9.24
N PHE A 3 -3.75 1.83 8.83
CA PHE A 3 -5.07 2.47 8.92
C PHE A 3 -5.52 3.00 7.58
N ALA A 4 -6.82 2.93 7.29
CA ALA A 4 -7.37 3.51 6.09
C ALA A 4 -8.61 4.36 6.36
N LYS A 5 -8.81 5.42 5.57
CA LYS A 5 -10.02 6.24 5.58
C LYS A 5 -10.35 6.71 4.15
N PRO A 6 -11.62 6.98 3.82
CA PRO A 6 -11.95 7.63 2.56
C PRO A 6 -11.31 9.03 2.44
N THR A 7 -11.03 9.47 1.21
CA THR A 7 -10.65 10.86 0.95
C THR A 7 -11.82 11.81 1.26
N ARG A 8 -11.52 13.11 1.43
CA ARG A 8 -12.52 14.14 1.80
C ARG A 8 -13.78 14.13 0.92
N HIS A 9 -13.63 13.84 -0.37
CA HIS A 9 -14.71 13.81 -1.35
C HIS A 9 -15.16 12.39 -1.71
N GLY A 10 -14.65 11.37 -1.01
CA GLY A 10 -15.03 9.97 -1.22
C GLY A 10 -14.55 9.32 -2.52
N ALA A 11 -13.76 10.03 -3.34
CA ALA A 11 -13.26 9.51 -4.62
C ALA A 11 -12.18 8.42 -4.48
N GLY A 12 -11.62 8.26 -3.29
CA GLY A 12 -10.54 7.32 -3.04
C GLY A 12 -10.34 6.98 -1.56
N ILE A 13 -9.22 6.32 -1.29
CA ILE A 13 -8.79 5.86 0.02
C ILE A 13 -7.44 6.52 0.38
N ILE A 14 -7.27 6.87 1.65
CA ILE A 14 -6.02 7.30 2.24
C ILE A 14 -5.57 6.19 3.17
N ILE A 15 -4.39 5.63 2.92
CA ILE A 15 -3.80 4.55 3.72
C ILE A 15 -2.62 5.15 4.47
N HIS A 16 -2.54 4.88 5.77
CA HIS A 16 -1.49 5.31 6.67
C HIS A 16 -0.79 4.07 7.24
N GLY A 17 0.53 4.09 7.29
CA GLY A 17 1.34 3.13 8.04
C GLY A 17 2.61 3.82 8.53
N ASP A 18 3.24 3.26 9.56
CA ASP A 18 4.62 3.63 9.89
C ASP A 18 5.61 3.05 8.85
N TYR A 19 6.90 3.32 9.01
CA TYR A 19 7.92 2.82 8.08
C TYR A 19 7.87 1.29 7.95
N SER A 20 7.79 0.56 9.07
CA SER A 20 7.80 -0.89 9.07
C SER A 20 6.53 -1.46 8.42
N ASP A 21 5.37 -0.88 8.69
CA ASP A 21 4.10 -1.28 8.06
C ASP A 21 4.18 -1.21 6.54
N LEU A 22 4.68 -0.08 6.02
CA LEU A 22 4.64 0.19 4.59
C LEU A 22 5.73 -0.59 3.84
N THR A 23 6.89 -0.80 4.46
CA THR A 23 7.91 -1.72 3.90
C THR A 23 7.36 -3.14 3.85
N ASN A 24 6.74 -3.64 4.92
CA ASN A 24 6.12 -4.98 4.93
C ASN A 24 4.98 -5.11 3.91
N LEU A 25 4.17 -4.06 3.74
CA LEU A 25 3.10 -4.05 2.74
C LEU A 25 3.67 -4.07 1.32
N TYR A 26 4.70 -3.26 1.05
CA TYR A 26 5.39 -3.23 -0.23
C TYR A 26 5.96 -4.61 -0.59
N GLU A 27 6.72 -5.21 0.32
CA GLU A 27 7.29 -6.55 0.12
C GLU A 27 6.20 -7.60 -0.10
N SER A 28 5.11 -7.54 0.65
CA SER A 28 3.97 -8.46 0.46
C SER A 28 3.35 -8.34 -0.93
N VAL A 29 3.17 -7.11 -1.43
CA VAL A 29 2.64 -6.85 -2.78
C VAL A 29 3.60 -7.35 -3.85
N CYS A 30 4.90 -7.05 -3.73
CA CYS A 30 5.93 -7.52 -4.65
C CYS A 30 6.04 -9.04 -4.68
N ASN A 31 6.08 -9.69 -3.51
CA ASN A 31 6.14 -11.14 -3.40
C ASN A 31 4.93 -11.81 -4.04
N LEU A 32 3.72 -11.24 -3.88
CA LEU A 32 2.55 -11.76 -4.58
C LEU A 32 2.69 -11.58 -6.09
N ALA A 33 3.15 -10.42 -6.55
CA ALA A 33 3.29 -10.14 -7.99
C ALA A 33 4.33 -11.03 -8.69
N GLU A 34 5.50 -11.21 -8.08
CA GLU A 34 6.61 -12.01 -8.62
C GLU A 34 6.27 -13.51 -8.68
N ASN A 35 5.50 -14.01 -7.71
CA ASN A 35 5.07 -15.42 -7.66
C ASN A 35 3.78 -15.68 -8.45
N SER A 36 3.51 -14.90 -9.50
CA SER A 36 2.30 -15.04 -10.30
C SER A 36 2.58 -15.70 -11.66
N VAL A 37 1.75 -16.68 -12.03
CA VAL A 37 1.81 -17.35 -13.36
C VAL A 37 1.50 -16.37 -14.52
N HIS A 38 1.01 -15.18 -14.20
CA HIS A 38 0.53 -14.17 -15.14
C HIS A 38 1.27 -12.83 -14.99
N GLU A 39 2.60 -12.89 -14.95
CA GLU A 39 3.51 -11.74 -14.75
C GLU A 39 3.13 -10.48 -15.56
N VAL A 40 2.70 -10.61 -16.81
CA VAL A 40 2.45 -9.44 -17.67
C VAL A 40 1.25 -8.61 -17.21
N ILE A 41 0.13 -9.25 -16.89
CA ILE A 41 -1.10 -8.54 -16.46
C ILE A 41 -1.01 -8.17 -14.98
N VAL A 42 -0.43 -9.06 -14.17
CA VAL A 42 -0.26 -8.83 -12.74
C VAL A 42 0.75 -7.71 -12.51
N GLY A 43 1.87 -7.72 -13.24
CA GLY A 43 2.97 -6.76 -13.11
C GLY A 43 2.50 -5.32 -13.24
N GLU A 44 1.85 -4.92 -14.34
CA GLU A 44 1.51 -3.51 -14.57
C GLU A 44 0.59 -2.92 -13.49
N PHE A 45 -0.39 -3.68 -12.99
CA PHE A 45 -1.33 -3.18 -11.98
C PHE A 45 -0.78 -3.27 -10.55
N THR A 46 -0.08 -4.35 -10.21
CA THR A 46 0.50 -4.51 -8.87
C THR A 46 1.72 -3.61 -8.64
N LEU A 47 2.51 -3.33 -9.70
CA LEU A 47 3.60 -2.36 -9.66
C LEU A 47 3.09 -0.94 -9.39
N GLY A 48 1.89 -0.59 -9.86
CA GLY A 48 1.27 0.70 -9.54
C GLY A 48 1.04 0.87 -8.04
N LEU A 49 0.46 -0.14 -7.38
CA LEU A 49 0.25 -0.11 -5.94
C LEU A 49 1.56 -0.12 -5.16
N ALA A 50 2.50 -1.00 -5.54
CA ALA A 50 3.82 -1.09 -4.92
C ALA A 50 4.58 0.24 -5.03
N HIS A 51 4.49 0.91 -6.17
CA HIS A 51 5.09 2.22 -6.39
C HIS A 51 4.53 3.29 -5.43
N GLU A 52 3.20 3.38 -5.27
CA GLU A 52 2.60 4.36 -4.36
C GLU A 52 2.95 4.07 -2.88
N ILE A 53 3.00 2.80 -2.47
CA ILE A 53 3.45 2.42 -1.12
C ILE A 53 4.92 2.82 -0.91
N ARG A 54 5.79 2.47 -1.86
CA ARG A 54 7.22 2.77 -1.82
C ARG A 54 7.47 4.26 -1.72
N LYS A 55 6.81 5.03 -2.58
CA LYS A 55 6.89 6.50 -2.58
C LYS A 55 6.42 7.11 -1.26
N ALA A 56 5.49 6.47 -0.54
CA ALA A 56 5.01 6.95 0.74
C ALA A 56 6.11 6.94 1.82
N TYR A 57 6.85 5.83 1.96
CA TYR A 57 7.89 5.70 2.98
C TYR A 57 9.28 6.17 2.53
N GLU A 58 9.56 6.19 1.22
CA GLU A 58 10.82 6.76 0.67
C GLU A 58 10.71 8.26 0.39
N GLY A 59 9.49 8.79 0.28
CA GLY A 59 9.23 10.20 0.03
C GLY A 59 9.74 11.08 1.17
N LYS A 60 10.14 12.31 0.84
CA LYS A 60 10.59 13.28 1.86
C LYS A 60 9.49 13.47 2.91
N PRO A 61 9.77 13.26 4.21
CA PRO A 61 8.79 13.34 5.30
C PRO A 61 8.01 14.66 5.33
N GLU A 62 8.66 15.75 4.89
CA GLU A 62 8.15 17.13 4.93
C GLU A 62 6.81 17.37 4.23
N GLN A 63 6.35 16.49 3.33
CA GLN A 63 5.11 16.71 2.55
C GLN A 63 3.89 15.94 3.07
N HIS A 64 4.07 14.94 3.92
CA HIS A 64 3.01 13.98 4.23
C HIS A 64 2.97 13.52 5.71
N GLU A 65 3.77 14.06 6.62
CA GLU A 65 3.71 13.66 8.03
C GLU A 65 2.31 13.84 8.66
N PHE A 66 1.66 12.72 8.99
CA PHE A 66 0.52 12.72 9.91
C PHE A 66 1.01 12.23 11.27
N LYS A 67 1.28 13.15 12.19
CA LYS A 67 1.61 12.80 13.57
C LYS A 67 0.34 12.35 14.28
N ARG A 68 0.25 11.06 14.60
CA ARG A 68 -0.76 10.58 15.55
C ARG A 68 -0.24 10.78 16.96
N GLU A 69 -0.89 11.64 17.73
CA GLU A 69 -0.79 11.59 19.19
C GLU A 69 -1.68 10.45 19.69
N PHE A 70 -1.17 9.21 19.65
CA PHE A 70 -1.84 8.11 20.33
C PHE A 70 -1.16 7.90 21.69
N LEU A 71 -1.84 8.36 22.74
CA LEU A 71 -1.53 8.04 24.15
C LEU A 71 -0.05 8.17 24.54
N GLY A 72 0.41 9.41 24.65
CA GLY A 72 1.44 9.82 25.61
C GLY A 72 2.72 9.00 25.64
N SER A 73 3.55 9.09 24.59
CA SER A 73 4.98 9.46 24.72
C SER A 73 5.78 9.25 23.44
N GLU A 74 5.26 8.53 22.44
CA GLU A 74 5.97 8.32 21.18
C GLU A 74 5.14 8.85 20.00
N THR A 75 5.68 9.88 19.34
CA THR A 75 5.14 10.36 18.06
C THR A 75 5.63 9.42 16.97
N ASP A 76 4.89 8.33 16.76
CA ASP A 76 5.14 7.48 15.60
C ASP A 76 4.82 8.26 14.33
N THR A 77 5.79 8.32 13.43
CA THR A 77 5.64 8.98 12.13
C THR A 77 4.89 8.07 11.18
N TYR A 78 3.70 8.49 10.76
CA TYR A 78 2.91 7.80 9.75
C TYR A 78 3.04 8.48 8.39
N PHE A 79 3.19 7.66 7.36
CA PHE A 79 3.29 8.09 5.97
C PHE A 79 1.99 7.74 5.23
N PRO A 80 1.14 8.74 4.91
CA PRO A 80 -0.04 8.53 4.12
C PRO A 80 0.26 8.45 2.63
N PHE A 81 -0.42 7.56 1.92
CA PHE A 81 -0.59 7.64 0.48
C PHE A 81 -2.06 7.58 0.10
N GLN A 82 -2.40 8.04 -1.10
CA GLN A 82 -3.77 8.12 -1.58
C GLN A 82 -3.93 7.33 -2.87
N GLU A 83 -5.02 6.59 -2.97
CA GLU A 83 -5.39 5.86 -4.18
C GLU A 83 -6.85 6.07 -4.52
N LEU A 84 -7.18 6.09 -5.81
CA LEU A 84 -8.57 6.16 -6.26
C LEU A 84 -9.26 4.82 -6.06
N TRP A 85 -10.55 4.83 -5.71
CA TRP A 85 -11.30 3.59 -5.46
C TRP A 85 -11.26 2.60 -6.64
N PRO A 86 -11.47 3.02 -7.90
CA PRO A 86 -11.40 2.10 -9.02
C PRO A 86 -10.04 1.40 -9.14
N ASN A 87 -8.94 2.14 -8.96
CA ASN A 87 -7.58 1.60 -9.01
C ASN A 87 -7.36 0.63 -7.84
N PHE A 88 -7.64 1.08 -6.62
CA PHE A 88 -7.42 0.30 -5.41
C PHE A 88 -8.21 -1.01 -5.42
N LEU A 89 -9.49 -0.98 -5.80
CA LEU A 89 -10.34 -2.18 -5.85
C LEU A 89 -9.88 -3.16 -6.93
N MET A 90 -9.46 -2.64 -8.09
CA MET A 90 -8.91 -3.48 -9.16
C MET A 90 -7.59 -4.13 -8.75
N GLN A 91 -6.66 -3.36 -8.19
CA GLN A 91 -5.38 -3.86 -7.67
C GLN A 91 -5.60 -4.90 -6.57
N LEU A 92 -6.53 -4.65 -5.64
CA LEU A 92 -6.89 -5.61 -4.59
C LEU A 92 -7.51 -6.89 -5.15
N ALA A 93 -8.37 -6.79 -6.17
CA ALA A 93 -8.96 -7.95 -6.83
C ALA A 93 -7.88 -8.81 -7.53
N ILE A 94 -6.91 -8.18 -8.19
CA ILE A 94 -5.77 -8.86 -8.80
C ILE A 94 -4.91 -9.55 -7.73
N LEU A 95 -4.53 -8.82 -6.67
CA LEU A 95 -3.75 -9.40 -5.56
C LEU A 95 -4.45 -10.59 -4.91
N ARG A 96 -5.76 -10.47 -4.67
CA ARG A 96 -6.58 -11.58 -4.16
C ARG A 96 -6.54 -12.78 -5.10
N TRP A 97 -6.66 -12.56 -6.40
CA TRP A 97 -6.66 -13.63 -7.39
C TRP A 97 -5.30 -14.33 -7.44
N VAL A 98 -4.21 -13.56 -7.47
CA VAL A 98 -2.84 -14.08 -7.45
C VAL A 98 -2.54 -14.88 -6.19
N ALA A 99 -2.98 -14.40 -5.02
CA ALA A 99 -2.85 -15.13 -3.76
C ALA A 99 -3.58 -16.49 -3.75
N GLY A 100 -4.54 -16.71 -4.67
CA GLY A 100 -5.22 -17.99 -4.86
C GLY A 100 -4.42 -19.03 -5.65
N PHE A 101 -3.35 -18.62 -6.34
CA PHE A 101 -2.48 -19.48 -7.12
C PHE A 101 -1.02 -19.32 -6.68
N PRO A 102 -0.67 -19.60 -5.42
CA PRO A 102 0.71 -19.50 -4.97
C PRO A 102 1.57 -20.47 -5.80
N THR A 103 2.52 -19.94 -6.58
CA THR A 103 3.58 -20.77 -7.14
C THR A 103 4.50 -21.16 -5.99
N HIS A 104 4.36 -22.39 -5.50
CA HIS A 104 5.32 -22.99 -4.59
C HIS A 104 6.64 -23.20 -5.34
N GLU A 105 7.71 -22.57 -4.86
CA GLU A 105 9.08 -23.11 -4.91
C GLU A 105 9.66 -23.15 -3.48
#